data_AF-A0A2G4HM36-F1
#
_entry.id   AF-A0A2G4HM36-F1
#
_cell.length_a   1.000
_cell.length_b   1.000
_cell.length_c   1.000
_cell.angle_alpha   90.00
_cell.angle_beta   90.00
_cell.angle_gamma   90.00
#
_symmetry.space_group_name_H-M   'P 1'
#
loop_
_entity.id
_entity.type
_entity.pdbx_description
1 polymer ?
#
loop_
_entity_poly.entity_id
_entity_poly.type
_entity_poly.pdbx_seq_one_letter_code
_entity_poly.pdbx_strand_id
1 'polypeptide(L)'
;MPEQEACPIHAPLAGALNRPSGLDHSPEPGGAVSQGAANRRAWPPRSAYLHIPFCHRRCFYCDFAVVPLGDHADGAHSGSIAGYLELLLGEIAAAPAGPPLATVYVGGGTPSMLTPAQVGSLLAALGSHFGLAPGAEISLEMDPASFDGDRLAGYLAAGVNRVSLGGQSFDDAVLARLGRRHRRADLLQAAAWLHQARQGGGLASWSLDLIQGLPEQGLAAWRQQLAQALALAPPHLSIYDLIIEPGTVFAWRQGRGELELPDADLGADLMELTAQALLAAGYGHYEISNFALPGHASRHNRIYWSGAGWWGFGLGATSAPWGQRLARPRTRAAYAEWLAERHPANRGSQAPTGPSPRPGDDIVRGEGMGLDKGTDPGNGLPFDERLLVGLRRREGVRLAELAGQAGITSPELEELLGRWQPFRERGLLLQEGPRWRLSDPEGLALSNGVLRELVAWWEERTAAD
;
A
#
# COMPACT_ATOMS: atom_id res chain seq x y z
N MET A 1 -15.88 -24.06 -50.03
CA MET A 1 -15.73 -25.53 -50.16
C MET A 1 -14.66 -25.83 -51.19
N PRO A 2 -13.86 -26.89 -51.01
CA PRO A 2 -13.95 -27.86 -49.92
C PRO A 2 -13.00 -27.46 -48.77
N GLU A 3 -13.41 -27.43 -47.50
CA GLU A 3 -13.88 -28.52 -46.60
C GLU A 3 -12.73 -29.05 -45.74
N GLN A 4 -12.79 -28.78 -44.43
CA GLN A 4 -13.14 -29.72 -43.34
C GLN A 4 -11.88 -30.47 -42.90
N GLU A 5 -11.45 -30.38 -41.64
CA GLU A 5 -12.15 -31.03 -40.53
C GLU A 5 -12.42 -30.09 -39.34
N ALA A 6 -13.69 -30.11 -38.93
CA ALA A 6 -14.14 -29.77 -37.61
C ALA A 6 -14.93 -30.97 -37.06
N CYS A 7 -15.07 -30.98 -35.73
CA CYS A 7 -16.06 -31.72 -34.93
C CYS A 7 -15.72 -33.19 -34.61
N PRO A 8 -16.43 -33.83 -33.65
CA PRO A 8 -17.43 -33.29 -32.71
C PRO A 8 -17.31 -33.84 -31.27
N ILE A 9 -17.86 -33.13 -30.27
CA ILE A 9 -18.79 -33.78 -29.34
C ILE A 9 -19.87 -32.77 -28.90
N HIS A 10 -21.11 -33.02 -29.33
CA HIS A 10 -22.33 -32.33 -28.93
C HIS A 10 -23.26 -33.34 -28.25
N ALA A 11 -23.79 -32.95 -27.07
CA ALA A 11 -25.18 -33.15 -26.61
C ALA A 11 -25.64 -34.61 -26.30
N PRO A 12 -26.80 -34.89 -25.64
CA PRO A 12 -27.99 -34.02 -25.62
C PRO A 12 -29.03 -34.07 -24.45
N LEU A 13 -30.01 -33.15 -24.55
CA LEU A 13 -31.45 -33.15 -24.13
C LEU A 13 -31.79 -33.08 -22.61
N ALA A 14 -32.54 -32.09 -22.09
CA ALA A 14 -33.91 -31.59 -22.36
C ALA A 14 -35.06 -32.51 -21.90
N GLY A 15 -35.95 -31.97 -21.05
CA GLY A 15 -37.27 -32.55 -20.68
C GLY A 15 -37.75 -32.04 -19.30
N ALA A 16 -38.60 -31.01 -19.26
CA ALA A 16 -40.07 -31.11 -19.10
C ALA A 16 -40.53 -31.06 -17.62
N LEU A 17 -41.15 -29.94 -17.22
CA LEU A 17 -42.57 -29.84 -16.83
C LEU A 17 -42.98 -30.64 -15.58
N ASN A 18 -43.19 -29.95 -14.45
CA ASN A 18 -44.48 -30.02 -13.73
C ASN A 18 -44.60 -28.94 -12.65
N ARG A 19 -45.69 -28.17 -12.73
CA ARG A 19 -46.33 -27.49 -11.60
C ARG A 19 -47.10 -28.54 -10.79
N PRO A 20 -47.37 -28.26 -9.51
CA PRO A 20 -48.76 -28.30 -9.09
C PRO A 20 -49.21 -27.01 -8.41
N SER A 21 -50.50 -26.80 -8.59
CA SER A 21 -51.40 -25.75 -8.15
C SER A 21 -51.59 -25.68 -6.64
N GLY A 22 -51.78 -24.44 -6.16
CA GLY A 22 -52.81 -24.07 -5.18
C GLY A 22 -52.49 -24.38 -3.72
N LEU A 23 -52.37 -23.32 -2.92
CA LEU A 23 -53.31 -23.07 -1.82
C LEU A 23 -53.25 -21.58 -1.45
N ASP A 24 -54.43 -21.00 -1.46
CA ASP A 24 -54.82 -19.64 -1.11
C ASP A 24 -54.66 -19.42 0.39
N HIS A 25 -53.93 -18.37 0.79
CA HIS A 25 -54.07 -17.74 2.10
C HIS A 25 -53.55 -16.30 2.03
N SER A 26 -54.49 -15.36 1.92
CA SER A 26 -54.30 -13.98 2.35
C SER A 26 -54.06 -13.92 3.87
N PRO A 27 -53.17 -13.03 4.34
CA PRO A 27 -53.38 -12.38 5.64
C PRO A 27 -53.38 -10.85 5.51
N GLU A 28 -54.30 -10.25 6.25
CA GLU A 28 -54.46 -8.81 6.45
C GLU A 28 -53.26 -8.12 7.15
N PRO A 29 -53.16 -6.78 7.10
CA PRO A 29 -51.94 -6.05 7.43
C PRO A 29 -51.87 -5.72 8.92
N GLY A 30 -50.76 -6.06 9.57
CA GLY A 30 -50.55 -5.70 10.98
C GLY A 30 -49.34 -6.38 11.57
N GLY A 31 -48.17 -5.78 11.39
CA GLY A 31 -46.95 -6.24 12.03
C GLY A 31 -45.80 -5.31 11.72
N ALA A 32 -45.42 -4.50 12.71
CA ALA A 32 -44.29 -3.59 12.63
C ALA A 32 -43.07 -4.30 12.03
N VAL A 33 -42.62 -3.82 10.88
CA VAL A 33 -41.36 -4.24 10.28
C VAL A 33 -40.27 -3.72 11.20
N SER A 34 -39.78 -4.58 12.10
CA SER A 34 -38.48 -4.35 12.72
C SER A 34 -37.48 -4.17 11.59
N GLN A 35 -36.93 -2.96 11.47
CA GLN A 35 -35.84 -2.66 10.55
C GLN A 35 -34.63 -3.47 11.01
N GLY A 36 -34.56 -4.71 10.54
CA GLY A 36 -33.39 -5.56 10.70
C GLY A 36 -32.22 -4.88 10.03
N ALA A 37 -31.20 -4.56 10.84
CA ALA A 37 -29.94 -3.99 10.43
C ALA A 37 -29.46 -4.62 9.11
N ALA A 38 -29.46 -3.82 8.04
CA ALA A 38 -28.85 -4.21 6.78
C ALA A 38 -27.40 -4.61 7.08
N ASN A 39 -27.06 -5.82 6.65
CA ASN A 39 -25.86 -6.58 6.99
C ASN A 39 -24.56 -5.79 6.67
N ARG A 40 -24.07 -5.03 7.66
CA ARG A 40 -22.81 -4.25 7.65
C ARG A 40 -21.61 -5.20 7.70
N ARG A 41 -21.21 -5.77 6.56
CA ARG A 41 -20.07 -6.71 6.50
C ARG A 41 -18.76 -5.97 6.24
N ALA A 42 -18.13 -5.46 7.30
CA ALA A 42 -16.69 -5.21 7.26
C ALA A 42 -15.98 -6.54 6.96
N TRP A 43 -15.27 -6.64 5.83
CA TRP A 43 -14.52 -7.85 5.50
C TRP A 43 -13.46 -8.11 6.57
N PRO A 44 -13.33 -9.35 7.05
CA PRO A 44 -12.34 -9.64 8.07
C PRO A 44 -10.93 -9.42 7.49
N PRO A 45 -10.00 -8.89 8.29
CA PRO A 45 -8.67 -8.55 7.82
C PRO A 45 -7.89 -9.80 7.42
N ARG A 46 -7.40 -9.83 6.17
CA ARG A 46 -6.60 -10.94 5.61
C ARG A 46 -5.21 -10.49 5.15
N SER A 47 -4.74 -9.35 5.65
CA SER A 47 -3.46 -8.76 5.27
C SER A 47 -2.75 -8.27 6.51
N ALA A 48 -1.45 -8.47 6.59
CA ALA A 48 -0.62 -7.99 7.70
C ALA A 48 0.58 -7.20 7.19
N TYR A 49 0.81 -6.02 7.78
CA TYR A 49 2.00 -5.22 7.59
C TYR A 49 2.88 -5.28 8.84
N LEU A 50 4.17 -5.56 8.67
CA LEU A 50 5.19 -5.50 9.72
C LEU A 50 6.12 -4.32 9.45
N HIS A 51 6.18 -3.37 10.38
CA HIS A 51 7.10 -2.24 10.29
C HIS A 51 8.45 -2.59 10.94
N ILE A 52 9.51 -2.64 10.14
CA ILE A 52 10.89 -2.77 10.58
C ILE A 52 11.56 -1.40 10.48
N PRO A 53 11.79 -0.68 11.59
CA PRO A 53 12.13 0.75 11.54
C PRO A 53 13.62 1.00 11.27
N PHE A 54 14.45 -0.02 11.12
CA PHE A 54 15.90 0.18 11.12
C PHE A 54 16.44 0.54 9.74
N CYS A 55 17.33 1.52 9.69
CA CYS A 55 18.11 1.87 8.50
C CYS A 55 19.58 2.04 8.88
N HIS A 56 20.50 1.90 7.92
CA HIS A 56 21.87 2.37 8.13
C HIS A 56 21.91 3.90 8.30
N ARG A 57 21.18 4.61 7.44
CA ARG A 57 21.06 6.07 7.42
C ARG A 57 19.64 6.48 7.00
N ARG A 58 19.17 7.66 7.44
CA ARG A 58 17.91 8.24 6.98
C ARG A 58 18.12 8.94 5.63
N CYS A 59 17.35 8.55 4.61
CA CYS A 59 17.34 9.24 3.33
C CYS A 59 16.77 10.65 3.51
N PHE A 60 17.23 11.62 2.73
CA PHE A 60 16.90 13.03 2.95
C PHE A 60 15.43 13.40 2.68
N TYR A 61 14.72 12.58 1.90
CA TYR A 61 13.30 12.70 1.61
C TYR A 61 12.39 11.87 2.55
N CYS A 62 12.96 11.00 3.39
CA CYS A 62 12.19 9.96 4.08
C CYS A 62 11.49 10.49 5.35
N ASP A 63 10.17 10.36 5.43
CA ASP A 63 9.34 10.63 6.62
C ASP A 63 8.85 9.36 7.34
N PHE A 64 9.40 8.19 7.02
CA PHE A 64 9.07 6.98 7.77
C PHE A 64 9.59 7.07 9.21
N ALA A 65 8.88 6.39 10.11
CA ALA A 65 9.26 6.24 11.50
C ALA A 65 10.47 5.30 11.61
N VAL A 66 11.66 5.82 11.30
CA VAL A 66 12.89 5.04 11.21
C VAL A 66 13.90 5.37 12.31
N VAL A 67 14.74 4.39 12.61
CA VAL A 67 15.83 4.44 13.58
C VAL A 67 17.14 4.16 12.83
N PRO A 68 17.95 5.19 12.53
CA PRO A 68 19.28 5.01 11.95
C PRO A 68 20.21 4.33 12.95
N LEU A 69 20.88 3.25 12.53
CA LEU A 69 21.82 2.48 13.37
C LEU A 69 23.29 2.71 12.99
N GLY A 70 23.56 3.40 11.88
CA GLY A 70 24.91 3.58 11.34
C GLY A 70 25.34 2.45 10.41
N ASP A 71 26.46 2.65 9.72
CA ASP A 71 26.88 1.81 8.58
C ASP A 71 27.37 0.41 8.98
N HIS A 72 27.75 0.21 10.24
CA HIS A 72 28.28 -1.06 10.75
C HIS A 72 27.21 -1.91 11.44
N ALA A 73 25.97 -1.41 11.51
CA ALA A 73 24.89 -2.14 12.14
C ALA A 73 24.44 -3.31 11.26
N ASP A 74 24.47 -4.51 11.81
CA ASP A 74 23.89 -5.69 11.19
C ASP A 74 22.74 -6.25 12.05
N GLY A 75 21.87 -7.04 11.42
CA GLY A 75 20.77 -7.69 12.12
C GLY A 75 21.20 -8.69 13.20
N ALA A 76 22.37 -9.31 13.04
CA ALA A 76 22.81 -10.42 13.89
C ALA A 76 23.32 -9.98 15.26
N HIS A 77 23.97 -8.82 15.35
CA HIS A 77 24.67 -8.35 16.54
C HIS A 77 24.05 -7.09 17.15
N SER A 78 22.98 -6.54 16.57
CA SER A 78 22.31 -5.36 17.09
C SER A 78 21.32 -5.71 18.21
N GLY A 79 21.67 -5.39 19.46
CA GLY A 79 20.74 -5.46 20.60
C GLY A 79 19.51 -4.55 20.44
N SER A 80 19.61 -3.48 19.63
CA SER A 80 18.47 -2.63 19.30
C SER A 80 17.46 -3.36 18.42
N ILE A 81 17.93 -4.11 17.43
CA ILE A 81 17.10 -4.95 16.56
C ILE A 81 16.48 -6.07 17.39
N ALA A 82 17.28 -6.83 18.13
CA ALA A 82 16.78 -7.96 18.94
C ALA A 82 15.66 -7.53 19.90
N GLY A 83 15.89 -6.48 20.70
CA GLY A 83 14.89 -6.01 21.65
C GLY A 83 13.65 -5.37 21.00
N TYR A 84 13.71 -4.93 19.74
CA TYR A 84 12.51 -4.50 19.01
C TYR A 84 11.72 -5.68 18.45
N LEU A 85 12.40 -6.72 17.96
CA LEU A 85 11.75 -7.93 17.49
C LEU A 85 10.98 -8.63 18.61
N GLU A 86 11.48 -8.59 19.84
CA GLU A 86 10.75 -9.08 21.03
C GLU A 86 9.42 -8.32 21.24
N LEU A 87 9.44 -6.99 21.14
CA LEU A 87 8.21 -6.18 21.23
C LEU A 87 7.23 -6.52 20.10
N LEU A 88 7.74 -6.69 18.88
CA LEU A 88 6.93 -7.00 17.71
C LEU A 88 6.27 -8.39 17.82
N LEU A 89 7.02 -9.39 18.28
CA LEU A 89 6.50 -10.73 18.57
C LEU A 89 5.44 -10.69 19.68
N GLY A 90 5.68 -9.89 20.72
CA GLY A 90 4.71 -9.65 21.79
C GLY A 90 3.42 -9.01 21.29
N GLU A 91 3.49 -8.05 20.37
CA GLU A 91 2.30 -7.45 19.74
C GLU A 91 1.53 -8.47 18.88
N ILE A 92 2.23 -9.26 18.07
CA ILE A 92 1.59 -10.31 17.24
C ILE A 92 0.83 -11.30 18.12
N ALA A 93 1.47 -11.82 19.18
CA ALA A 93 0.88 -12.79 20.09
C ALA A 93 -0.34 -12.23 20.85
N ALA A 94 -0.35 -10.92 21.11
CA ALA A 94 -1.43 -10.25 21.82
C ALA A 94 -2.58 -9.79 20.91
N ALA A 95 -2.42 -9.90 19.59
CA ALA A 95 -3.43 -9.48 18.64
C ALA A 95 -4.70 -10.37 18.72
N PRO A 96 -5.90 -9.82 18.47
CA PRO A 96 -7.10 -10.64 18.34
C PRO A 96 -6.94 -11.70 17.26
N ALA A 97 -7.62 -12.84 17.42
CA ALA A 97 -7.66 -13.86 16.39
C ALA A 97 -8.31 -13.31 15.10
N GLY A 98 -7.86 -13.84 13.95
CA GLY A 98 -8.35 -13.45 12.63
C GLY A 98 -8.29 -14.61 11.64
N PRO A 99 -8.85 -14.45 10.43
CA PRO A 99 -8.74 -15.46 9.39
C PRO A 99 -7.30 -15.60 8.88
N PRO A 100 -6.99 -16.69 8.14
CA PRO A 100 -5.70 -16.84 7.49
C PRO A 100 -5.32 -15.68 6.57
N LEU A 101 -4.09 -15.21 6.74
CA LEU A 101 -3.52 -14.08 6.00
C LEU A 101 -3.29 -14.47 4.55
N ALA A 102 -3.87 -13.70 3.65
CA ALA A 102 -3.70 -13.79 2.22
C ALA A 102 -2.48 -13.00 1.73
N THR A 103 -2.04 -12.01 2.50
CA THR A 103 -0.82 -11.23 2.23
C THR A 103 -0.09 -10.87 3.53
N VAL A 104 1.24 -10.84 3.48
CA VAL A 104 2.12 -10.30 4.51
C VAL A 104 3.12 -9.36 3.81
N TYR A 105 3.35 -8.18 4.38
CA TYR A 105 4.30 -7.22 3.85
C TYR A 105 5.22 -6.76 4.96
N VAL A 106 6.51 -7.06 4.81
CA VAL A 106 7.56 -6.66 5.74
C VAL A 106 8.25 -5.44 5.14
N GLY A 107 7.94 -4.26 5.68
CA GLY A 107 8.37 -2.97 5.15
C GLY A 107 8.90 -2.03 6.23
N GLY A 108 9.12 -0.77 5.87
CA GLY A 108 9.45 0.31 6.80
C GLY A 108 10.77 0.99 6.47
N GLY A 109 11.77 0.85 7.32
CA GLY A 109 13.12 1.34 7.08
C GLY A 109 13.86 0.48 6.05
N THR A 110 14.60 -0.52 6.52
CA THR A 110 15.33 -1.47 5.68
C THR A 110 15.17 -2.89 6.25
N PRO A 111 14.04 -3.56 5.99
CA PRO A 111 13.79 -4.91 6.49
C PRO A 111 14.88 -5.93 6.16
N SER A 112 15.53 -5.80 5.01
CA SER A 112 16.68 -6.62 4.59
C SER A 112 17.95 -6.45 5.45
N MET A 113 17.97 -5.53 6.41
CA MET A 113 19.00 -5.53 7.47
C MET A 113 18.86 -6.74 8.41
N LEU A 114 17.63 -7.22 8.62
CA LEU A 114 17.35 -8.40 9.44
C LEU A 114 17.99 -9.64 8.81
N THR A 115 18.44 -10.56 9.64
CA THR A 115 18.89 -11.87 9.17
C THR A 115 17.71 -12.69 8.63
N PRO A 116 17.95 -13.65 7.71
CA PRO A 116 16.90 -14.56 7.26
C PRO A 116 16.17 -15.29 8.39
N ALA A 117 16.89 -15.69 9.45
CA ALA A 117 16.30 -16.33 10.62
C ALA A 117 15.34 -15.40 11.39
N GLN A 118 15.68 -14.12 11.53
CA GLN A 118 14.80 -13.12 12.15
C GLN A 118 13.53 -12.89 11.34
N VAL A 119 13.64 -12.77 10.01
CA VAL A 119 12.46 -12.66 9.12
C VAL A 119 11.60 -13.93 9.23
N GLY A 120 12.22 -15.11 9.18
CA GLY A 120 11.52 -16.38 9.35
C GLY A 120 10.78 -16.50 10.68
N SER A 121 11.38 -16.03 11.78
CA SER A 121 10.73 -16.02 13.10
C SER A 121 9.48 -15.15 13.14
N LEU A 122 9.49 -13.97 12.49
CA LEU A 122 8.32 -13.10 12.42
C LEU A 122 7.21 -13.72 11.56
N LEU A 123 7.57 -14.32 10.42
CA LEU A 123 6.61 -15.00 9.55
C LEU A 123 6.02 -16.23 10.24
N ALA A 124 6.82 -16.98 11.00
CA ALA A 124 6.36 -18.11 11.80
C ALA A 124 5.39 -17.68 12.91
N ALA A 125 5.63 -16.54 13.56
CA ALA A 125 4.73 -15.98 14.57
C ALA A 125 3.37 -15.59 13.96
N LEU A 126 3.36 -14.88 12.84
CA LEU A 126 2.13 -14.56 12.10
C LEU A 126 1.40 -15.84 11.64
N GLY A 127 2.14 -16.81 11.08
CA GLY A 127 1.59 -18.07 10.61
C GLY A 127 1.00 -18.93 11.73
N SER A 128 1.61 -18.93 12.91
CA SER A 128 1.09 -19.65 14.09
C SER A 128 -0.14 -18.96 14.66
N HIS A 129 -0.18 -17.62 14.65
CA HIS A 129 -1.28 -16.84 15.25
C HIS A 129 -2.52 -16.75 14.35
N PHE A 130 -2.34 -16.44 13.06
CA PHE A 130 -3.44 -16.23 12.12
C PHE A 130 -3.63 -17.38 11.13
N GLY A 131 -2.56 -18.14 10.85
CA GLY A 131 -2.46 -18.97 9.65
C GLY A 131 -2.12 -18.17 8.40
N LEU A 132 -1.56 -18.86 7.40
CA LEU A 132 -1.31 -18.32 6.06
C LEU A 132 -2.23 -19.02 5.06
N ALA A 133 -2.90 -18.25 4.22
CA ALA A 133 -3.73 -18.81 3.15
C ALA A 133 -2.84 -19.50 2.09
N PRO A 134 -3.32 -20.56 1.41
CA PRO A 134 -2.63 -21.11 0.26
C PRO A 134 -2.33 -20.03 -0.79
N GLY A 135 -1.09 -19.95 -1.25
CA GLY A 135 -0.66 -18.90 -2.18
C GLY A 135 -0.63 -17.50 -1.56
N ALA A 136 -0.41 -17.38 -0.25
CA ALA A 136 -0.21 -16.09 0.39
C ALA A 136 0.97 -15.34 -0.24
N GLU A 137 0.78 -14.06 -0.53
CA GLU A 137 1.86 -13.17 -0.99
C GLU A 137 2.66 -12.72 0.23
N ILE A 138 3.96 -12.97 0.27
CA ILE A 138 4.86 -12.56 1.35
C ILE A 138 5.93 -11.66 0.74
N SER A 139 5.76 -10.35 0.95
CA SER A 139 6.61 -9.29 0.41
C SER A 139 7.66 -8.86 1.43
N LEU A 140 8.89 -8.65 0.96
CA LEU A 140 9.98 -8.05 1.74
C LEU A 140 10.54 -6.83 0.99
N GLU A 141 10.61 -5.68 1.66
CA GLU A 141 11.37 -4.52 1.14
C GLU A 141 12.87 -4.72 1.34
N MET A 142 13.62 -4.45 0.28
CA MET A 142 15.06 -4.68 0.24
C MET A 142 15.81 -3.46 -0.31
N ASP A 143 16.88 -3.08 0.40
CA ASP A 143 17.85 -2.08 -0.08
C ASP A 143 18.99 -2.79 -0.83
N PRO A 144 19.40 -2.34 -2.03
CA PRO A 144 20.43 -3.02 -2.82
C PRO A 144 21.76 -3.26 -2.10
N ALA A 145 22.13 -2.40 -1.13
CA ALA A 145 23.39 -2.51 -0.40
C ALA A 145 23.27 -3.24 0.95
N SER A 146 22.16 -3.91 1.22
CA SER A 146 21.88 -4.55 2.51
C SER A 146 21.84 -6.09 2.48
N PHE A 147 21.98 -6.69 1.30
CA PHE A 147 21.93 -8.14 1.13
C PHE A 147 22.88 -8.62 0.03
N ASP A 148 23.17 -9.91 0.06
CA ASP A 148 23.90 -10.65 -0.96
C ASP A 148 23.07 -11.85 -1.44
N GLY A 149 23.63 -12.65 -2.36
CA GLY A 149 22.97 -13.85 -2.88
C GLY A 149 22.58 -14.86 -1.80
N ASP A 150 23.42 -15.04 -0.77
CA ASP A 150 23.17 -15.99 0.32
C ASP A 150 22.02 -15.51 1.21
N ARG A 151 21.99 -14.21 1.55
CA ARG A 151 20.87 -13.61 2.28
C ARG A 151 19.57 -13.71 1.48
N LEU A 152 19.60 -13.44 0.18
CA LEU A 152 18.43 -13.61 -0.68
C LEU A 152 17.90 -15.04 -0.61
N ALA A 153 18.77 -16.04 -0.82
CA ALA A 153 18.38 -17.45 -0.72
C ALA A 153 17.79 -17.79 0.66
N GLY A 154 18.35 -17.24 1.73
CA GLY A 154 17.81 -17.37 3.09
C GLY A 154 16.41 -16.77 3.24
N TYR A 155 16.15 -15.58 2.70
CA TYR A 155 14.82 -14.96 2.79
C TYR A 155 13.77 -15.77 2.01
N LEU A 156 14.14 -16.29 0.83
CA LEU A 156 13.25 -17.16 0.05
C LEU A 156 12.94 -18.46 0.80
N ALA A 157 13.95 -19.08 1.43
CA ALA A 157 13.77 -20.26 2.27
C ALA A 157 12.89 -19.99 3.51
N ALA A 158 12.93 -18.76 4.04
CA ALA A 158 12.05 -18.32 5.13
C ALA A 158 10.59 -18.10 4.69
N GLY A 159 10.29 -18.16 3.39
CA GLY A 159 8.94 -18.06 2.83
C GLY A 159 8.65 -16.76 2.08
N VAL A 160 9.61 -15.83 1.98
CA VAL A 160 9.45 -14.63 1.13
C VAL A 160 9.31 -15.07 -0.32
N ASN A 161 8.27 -14.58 -1.00
CA ASN A 161 8.00 -14.92 -2.40
C ASN A 161 7.78 -13.70 -3.30
N ARG A 162 7.81 -12.49 -2.72
CA ARG A 162 7.84 -11.22 -3.44
C ARG A 162 8.86 -10.27 -2.82
N VAL A 163 9.58 -9.51 -3.64
CA VAL A 163 10.55 -8.49 -3.18
C VAL A 163 10.15 -7.11 -3.69
N SER A 164 10.29 -6.06 -2.89
CA SER A 164 10.30 -4.66 -3.34
C SER A 164 11.71 -4.11 -3.24
N LEU A 165 12.35 -3.82 -4.37
CA LEU A 165 13.74 -3.37 -4.42
C LEU A 165 13.82 -1.86 -4.53
N GLY A 166 14.32 -1.22 -3.47
CA GLY A 166 14.48 0.24 -3.36
C GLY A 166 15.62 0.80 -4.21
N GLY A 167 15.41 0.93 -5.53
CA GLY A 167 16.41 1.45 -6.46
C GLY A 167 16.54 2.98 -6.43
N GLN A 168 15.41 3.68 -6.43
CA GLN A 168 15.19 5.14 -6.48
C GLN A 168 15.75 5.83 -7.74
N SER A 169 17.02 5.58 -8.08
CA SER A 169 17.71 6.08 -9.26
C SER A 169 18.87 5.17 -9.66
N PHE A 170 19.24 5.19 -10.93
CA PHE A 170 20.46 4.59 -11.49
C PHE A 170 21.66 5.55 -11.49
N ASP A 171 21.50 6.80 -11.06
CA ASP A 171 22.57 7.80 -11.05
C ASP A 171 23.20 7.93 -9.66
N ASP A 172 24.50 7.65 -9.56
CA ASP A 172 25.23 7.66 -8.29
C ASP A 172 25.28 9.04 -7.62
N ALA A 173 25.33 10.12 -8.39
CA ALA A 173 25.32 11.48 -7.86
C ALA A 173 23.92 11.82 -7.30
N VAL A 174 22.86 11.42 -8.00
CA VAL A 174 21.48 11.55 -7.50
C VAL A 174 21.29 10.73 -6.23
N LEU A 175 21.71 9.47 -6.21
CA LEU A 175 21.64 8.60 -5.03
C LEU A 175 22.35 9.22 -3.81
N ALA A 176 23.54 9.78 -4.00
CA ALA A 176 24.26 10.49 -2.95
C ALA A 176 23.48 11.73 -2.45
N ARG A 177 22.88 12.51 -3.35
CA ARG A 177 22.02 13.66 -3.00
C ARG A 177 20.72 13.27 -2.30
N LEU A 178 20.26 12.02 -2.46
CA LEU A 178 19.12 11.47 -1.73
C LEU A 178 19.50 10.92 -0.35
N GLY A 179 20.79 10.82 -0.03
CA GLY A 179 21.29 10.16 1.18
C GLY A 179 21.25 8.63 1.10
N ARG A 180 21.19 8.06 -0.12
CA ARG A 180 21.21 6.61 -0.34
C ARG A 180 22.64 6.06 -0.20
N ARG A 181 22.75 4.88 0.41
CA ARG A 181 24.03 4.18 0.60
C ARG A 181 24.45 3.42 -0.64
N HIS A 182 23.50 2.78 -1.31
CA HIS A 182 23.78 1.98 -2.50
C HIS A 182 24.26 2.84 -3.67
N ARG A 183 24.90 2.17 -4.62
CA ARG A 183 25.32 2.69 -5.92
C ARG A 183 24.60 1.93 -7.03
N ARG A 184 24.72 2.44 -8.24
CA ARG A 184 24.22 1.81 -9.47
C ARG A 184 24.69 0.36 -9.57
N ALA A 185 25.95 0.08 -9.24
CA ALA A 185 26.50 -1.27 -9.28
C ALA A 185 25.75 -2.25 -8.35
N ASP A 186 25.46 -1.82 -7.12
CA ASP A 186 24.69 -2.62 -6.14
C ASP A 186 23.28 -2.89 -6.66
N LEU A 187 22.62 -1.86 -7.23
CA LEU A 187 21.28 -1.99 -7.80
C LEU A 187 21.24 -3.00 -8.95
N LEU A 188 22.19 -2.92 -9.88
CA LEU A 188 22.26 -3.86 -11.01
C LEU A 188 22.53 -5.29 -10.54
N GLN A 189 23.40 -5.45 -9.55
CA GLN A 189 23.73 -6.75 -8.98
C GLN A 189 22.53 -7.37 -8.24
N ALA A 190 21.85 -6.57 -7.41
CA ALA A 190 20.63 -6.98 -6.72
C ALA A 190 19.51 -7.38 -7.70
N ALA A 191 19.28 -6.58 -8.74
CA ALA A 191 18.32 -6.90 -9.79
C ALA A 191 18.67 -8.19 -10.53
N ALA A 192 19.96 -8.44 -10.81
CA ALA A 192 20.41 -9.68 -11.43
C ALA A 192 20.10 -10.91 -10.56
N TRP A 193 20.33 -10.84 -9.25
CA TRP A 193 19.98 -11.93 -8.33
C TRP A 193 18.47 -12.18 -8.27
N LEU A 194 17.64 -11.13 -8.20
CA LEU A 194 16.18 -11.26 -8.21
C LEU A 194 15.67 -11.85 -9.53
N HIS A 195 16.25 -11.42 -10.65
CA HIS A 195 15.94 -11.99 -11.95
C HIS A 195 16.26 -13.49 -11.99
N GLN A 196 17.46 -13.88 -11.55
CA GLN A 196 17.88 -15.28 -11.47
C GLN A 196 16.96 -16.11 -10.56
N ALA A 197 16.63 -15.60 -9.38
CA ALA A 197 15.72 -16.26 -8.44
C ALA A 197 14.32 -16.48 -9.05
N ARG A 198 13.81 -15.49 -9.80
CA ARG A 198 12.53 -15.62 -10.51
C ARG A 198 12.59 -16.64 -11.64
N GLN A 199 13.63 -16.61 -12.48
CA GLN A 199 13.79 -17.59 -13.56
C GLN A 199 13.95 -19.02 -13.04
N GLY A 200 14.61 -19.18 -11.88
CA GLY A 200 14.73 -20.46 -11.19
C GLY A 200 13.45 -20.92 -10.46
N GLY A 201 12.38 -20.14 -10.46
CA GLY A 201 11.13 -20.45 -9.76
C GLY A 201 11.16 -20.27 -8.24
N GLY A 202 12.27 -19.75 -7.69
CA GLY A 202 12.42 -19.47 -6.26
C GLY A 202 11.75 -18.17 -5.79
N LEU A 203 11.39 -17.29 -6.72
CA LEU A 203 10.72 -16.02 -6.45
C LEU A 203 9.52 -15.84 -7.40
N ALA A 204 8.34 -15.55 -6.86
CA ALA A 204 7.14 -15.40 -7.69
C ALA A 204 7.10 -14.05 -8.43
N SER A 205 7.51 -12.97 -7.76
CA SER A 205 7.52 -11.63 -8.33
C SER A 205 8.54 -10.72 -7.64
N TRP A 206 8.90 -9.62 -8.28
CA TRP A 206 9.63 -8.53 -7.62
C TRP A 206 9.30 -7.18 -8.25
N SER A 207 9.42 -6.11 -7.47
CA SER A 207 9.28 -4.74 -7.94
C SER A 207 10.59 -3.98 -7.90
N LEU A 208 10.78 -3.11 -8.88
CA LEU A 208 11.81 -2.08 -8.84
C LEU A 208 11.14 -0.75 -8.52
N ASP A 209 11.59 -0.13 -7.43
CA ASP A 209 11.03 1.12 -6.93
C ASP A 209 11.92 2.28 -7.38
N LEU A 210 11.35 3.27 -8.07
CA LEU A 210 12.00 4.49 -8.53
C LEU A 210 11.26 5.73 -8.04
N ILE A 211 11.96 6.86 -7.99
CA ILE A 211 11.35 8.17 -7.68
C ILE A 211 11.50 9.07 -8.91
N GLN A 212 10.38 9.62 -9.37
CA GLN A 212 10.33 10.71 -10.35
C GLN A 212 10.07 12.05 -9.64
N GLY A 213 10.31 13.15 -10.33
CA GLY A 213 10.22 14.48 -9.74
C GLY A 213 11.39 14.81 -8.80
N LEU A 214 12.53 14.11 -8.96
CA LEU A 214 13.72 14.34 -8.14
C LEU A 214 14.35 15.73 -8.42
N PRO A 215 15.15 16.28 -7.49
CA PRO A 215 15.77 17.59 -7.69
C PRO A 215 16.61 17.63 -8.98
N GLU A 216 16.46 18.72 -9.74
CA GLU A 216 17.13 18.95 -11.03
C GLU A 216 16.81 17.90 -12.13
N GLN A 217 15.76 17.08 -11.96
CA GLN A 217 15.39 16.04 -12.93
C GLN A 217 14.58 16.62 -14.10
N GLY A 218 15.14 16.55 -15.30
CA GLY A 218 14.42 16.83 -16.55
C GLY A 218 13.94 15.57 -17.28
N LEU A 219 13.11 15.75 -18.31
CA LEU A 219 12.52 14.66 -19.12
C LEU A 219 13.55 13.73 -19.75
N ALA A 220 14.66 14.27 -20.25
CA ALA A 220 15.71 13.47 -20.89
C ALA A 220 16.39 12.52 -19.89
N ALA A 221 16.71 13.02 -18.70
CA ALA A 221 17.28 12.22 -17.62
C ALA A 221 16.28 11.14 -17.16
N TRP A 222 15.01 11.50 -16.99
CA TRP A 222 13.97 10.54 -16.60
C TRP A 222 13.75 9.44 -17.64
N ARG A 223 13.72 9.78 -18.93
CA ARG A 223 13.66 8.81 -20.03
C ARG A 223 14.80 7.78 -19.96
N GLN A 224 16.00 8.22 -19.59
CA GLN A 224 17.14 7.31 -19.39
C GLN A 224 16.98 6.41 -18.15
N GLN A 225 16.36 6.90 -17.08
CA GLN A 225 16.04 6.06 -15.91
C GLN A 225 15.04 4.96 -16.28
N LEU A 226 13.95 5.31 -16.99
CA LEU A 226 12.95 4.37 -17.46
C LEU A 226 13.54 3.33 -18.42
N ALA A 227 14.39 3.76 -19.37
CA ALA A 227 15.06 2.83 -20.28
C ALA A 227 15.94 1.81 -19.54
N GLN A 228 16.67 2.25 -18.51
CA GLN A 228 17.47 1.35 -17.67
C GLN A 228 16.60 0.38 -16.85
N ALA A 229 15.50 0.87 -16.28
CA ALA A 229 14.55 0.04 -15.55
C ALA A 229 13.94 -1.05 -16.44
N LEU A 230 13.48 -0.68 -17.64
CA LEU A 230 12.92 -1.61 -18.62
C LEU A 230 13.95 -2.65 -19.09
N ALA A 231 15.23 -2.26 -19.22
CA ALA A 231 16.30 -3.19 -19.56
C ALA A 231 16.54 -4.26 -18.48
N LEU A 232 16.21 -4.00 -17.22
CA LEU A 232 16.25 -5.00 -16.14
C LEU A 232 15.05 -5.96 -16.18
N ALA A 233 14.01 -5.63 -16.95
CA ALA A 233 12.77 -6.39 -17.08
C ALA A 233 12.15 -6.83 -15.73
N PRO A 234 11.99 -5.94 -14.73
CA PRO A 234 11.27 -6.28 -13.51
C PRO A 234 9.81 -6.58 -13.85
N PRO A 235 9.15 -7.57 -13.23
CA PRO A 235 7.75 -7.85 -13.53
C PRO A 235 6.80 -6.76 -12.98
N HIS A 236 7.29 -5.89 -12.10
CA HIS A 236 6.55 -4.79 -11.51
C HIS A 236 7.47 -3.57 -11.30
N LEU A 237 6.94 -2.37 -11.50
CA LEU A 237 7.61 -1.08 -11.28
C LEU A 237 6.76 -0.22 -10.36
N SER A 238 7.36 0.29 -9.28
CA SER A 238 6.75 1.34 -8.45
C SER A 238 7.44 2.67 -8.79
N ILE A 239 6.72 3.59 -9.41
CA ILE A 239 7.18 4.94 -9.74
C ILE A 239 6.49 5.93 -8.80
N TYR A 240 7.24 6.38 -7.79
CA TYR A 240 6.76 7.34 -6.81
C TYR A 240 7.05 8.77 -7.26
N ASP A 241 6.09 9.67 -7.06
CA ASP A 241 6.35 11.10 -7.11
C ASP A 241 7.07 11.54 -5.84
N LEU A 242 8.13 12.35 -5.98
CA LEU A 242 8.76 12.95 -4.82
C LEU A 242 7.80 13.93 -4.14
N ILE A 243 7.35 13.56 -2.95
CA ILE A 243 6.58 14.44 -2.06
C ILE A 243 7.50 14.92 -0.94
N ILE A 244 7.49 16.23 -0.69
CA ILE A 244 8.28 16.84 0.38
C ILE A 244 7.46 16.89 1.66
N GLU A 245 7.77 15.97 2.56
CA GLU A 245 7.08 15.88 3.85
C GLU A 245 7.71 16.80 4.90
N PRO A 246 6.91 17.45 5.77
CA PRO A 246 7.40 18.24 6.89
C PRO A 246 8.38 17.45 7.77
N GLY A 247 9.43 18.12 8.28
CA GLY A 247 10.42 17.50 9.16
C GLY A 247 11.49 16.65 8.43
N THR A 248 11.45 16.57 7.10
CA THR A 248 12.52 15.95 6.31
C THR A 248 13.68 16.91 6.05
N VAL A 249 14.86 16.37 5.69
CA VAL A 249 16.01 17.18 5.27
C VAL A 249 15.68 17.97 4.01
N PHE A 250 14.90 17.37 3.10
CA PHE A 250 14.44 18.05 1.90
C PHE A 250 13.47 19.21 2.21
N ALA A 251 12.53 19.05 3.15
CA ALA A 251 11.68 20.17 3.58
C ALA A 251 12.51 21.35 4.13
N TRP A 252 13.55 21.06 4.92
CA TRP A 252 14.46 22.08 5.41
C TRP A 252 15.23 22.80 4.29
N ARG A 253 15.74 22.05 3.29
CA ARG A 253 16.42 22.64 2.13
C ARG A 253 15.48 23.46 1.26
N GLN A 254 14.26 22.98 1.04
CA GLN A 254 13.24 23.69 0.28
C GLN A 254 12.89 25.03 0.94
N GLY A 255 12.72 25.06 2.27
CA GLY A 255 12.48 26.29 3.03
C GLY A 255 13.62 27.32 2.94
N ARG A 256 14.83 26.91 2.54
CA ARG A 256 16.00 27.76 2.31
C ARG A 256 16.22 28.12 0.83
N GLY A 257 15.38 27.62 -0.08
CA GLY A 257 15.61 27.77 -1.53
C GLY A 257 16.79 26.94 -2.05
N GLU A 258 17.22 25.91 -1.31
CA GLU A 258 18.36 25.03 -1.66
C GLU A 258 17.91 23.71 -2.30
N LEU A 259 16.64 23.62 -2.73
CA LEU A 259 16.07 22.44 -3.36
C LEU A 259 15.23 22.87 -4.56
N GLU A 260 15.77 22.72 -5.76
CA GLU A 260 15.06 22.98 -7.01
C GLU A 260 14.32 21.71 -7.44
N LEU A 261 12.98 21.79 -7.45
CA LEU A 261 12.10 20.70 -7.85
C LEU A 261 11.42 21.03 -9.18
N PRO A 262 11.06 20.01 -9.98
CA PRO A 262 10.17 20.20 -11.11
C PRO A 262 8.91 20.97 -10.72
N ASP A 263 8.50 21.91 -11.57
CA ASP A 263 7.20 22.57 -11.43
C ASP A 263 6.06 21.61 -11.81
N ALA A 264 4.81 22.09 -11.66
CA ALA A 264 3.63 21.27 -11.91
C ALA A 264 3.52 20.81 -13.38
N ASP A 265 3.95 21.63 -14.33
CA ASP A 265 3.89 21.32 -15.77
C ASP A 265 4.91 20.22 -16.11
N LEU A 266 6.16 20.37 -15.66
CA LEU A 266 7.18 19.33 -15.82
C LEU A 266 6.81 18.06 -15.06
N GLY A 267 6.19 18.16 -13.89
CA GLY A 267 5.64 17.02 -13.15
C GLY A 267 4.61 16.23 -13.97
N ALA A 268 3.67 16.93 -14.62
CA ALA A 268 2.69 16.30 -15.51
C ALA A 268 3.36 15.62 -16.72
N ASP A 269 4.34 16.29 -17.35
CA ASP A 269 5.10 15.71 -18.47
C ASP A 269 5.87 14.43 -18.06
N LEU A 270 6.42 14.39 -16.84
CA LEU A 270 7.09 13.21 -16.31
C LEU A 270 6.11 12.04 -16.11
N MET A 271 4.92 12.30 -15.56
CA MET A 271 3.87 11.30 -15.39
C MET A 271 3.40 10.75 -16.74
N GLU A 272 3.17 11.62 -17.72
CA GLU A 272 2.77 11.22 -19.07
C GLU A 272 3.86 10.35 -19.74
N LEU A 273 5.12 10.78 -19.67
CA LEU A 273 6.26 10.02 -20.18
C LEU A 273 6.37 8.63 -19.53
N THR A 274 6.18 8.56 -18.20
CA THR A 274 6.16 7.29 -17.46
C THR A 274 5.07 6.37 -17.98
N ALA A 275 3.82 6.85 -18.02
CA ALA A 275 2.68 6.04 -18.45
C ALA A 275 2.87 5.53 -19.88
N GLN A 276 3.25 6.40 -20.83
CA GLN A 276 3.48 6.03 -22.22
C GLN A 276 4.58 4.97 -22.37
N ALA A 277 5.72 5.17 -21.71
CA ALA A 277 6.86 4.24 -21.82
C ALA A 277 6.52 2.86 -21.23
N LEU A 278 5.86 2.82 -20.07
CA LEU A 278 5.55 1.56 -19.39
C LEU A 278 4.39 0.81 -20.06
N LEU A 279 3.35 1.52 -20.54
CA LEU A 279 2.28 0.92 -21.33
C LEU A 279 2.81 0.32 -22.64
N ALA A 280 3.70 1.04 -23.35
CA ALA A 280 4.35 0.53 -24.55
C ALA A 280 5.18 -0.73 -24.30
N ALA A 281 5.74 -0.88 -23.09
CA ALA A 281 6.46 -2.06 -22.65
C ALA A 281 5.55 -3.18 -22.07
N GLY A 282 4.23 -3.00 -22.07
CA GLY A 282 3.25 -4.01 -21.66
C GLY A 282 2.89 -4.00 -20.17
N TYR A 283 3.33 -3.01 -19.40
CA TYR A 283 2.95 -2.85 -18.00
C TYR A 283 1.59 -2.15 -17.90
N GLY A 284 0.69 -2.68 -17.07
CA GLY A 284 -0.56 -2.02 -16.72
C GLY A 284 -0.41 -1.17 -15.46
N HIS A 285 -0.81 0.10 -15.52
CA HIS A 285 -1.01 0.97 -14.37
C HIS A 285 -2.24 0.50 -13.58
N TYR A 286 -2.11 0.10 -12.31
CA TYR A 286 -3.25 -0.44 -11.55
C TYR A 286 -3.68 0.42 -10.36
N GLU A 287 -2.80 1.27 -9.85
CA GLU A 287 -3.05 2.31 -8.85
C GLU A 287 -2.01 3.42 -9.02
N ILE A 288 -2.06 4.49 -8.21
CA ILE A 288 -1.30 5.75 -8.40
C ILE A 288 0.13 5.59 -8.90
N SER A 289 0.93 4.73 -8.25
CA SER A 289 2.38 4.68 -8.44
C SER A 289 2.87 3.36 -9.03
N ASN A 290 2.01 2.36 -9.23
CA ASN A 290 2.42 0.99 -9.48
C ASN A 290 1.95 0.50 -10.86
N PHE A 291 2.92 -0.02 -11.60
CA PHE A 291 2.79 -0.59 -12.92
C PHE A 291 3.22 -2.05 -12.86
N ALA A 292 2.47 -2.97 -13.45
CA ALA A 292 2.85 -4.38 -13.43
C ALA A 292 2.52 -5.09 -14.73
N LEU A 293 3.33 -6.10 -15.07
CA LEU A 293 2.94 -7.09 -16.05
C LEU A 293 1.72 -7.89 -15.53
N PRO A 294 0.93 -8.52 -16.41
CA PRO A 294 -0.19 -9.36 -16.00
C PRO A 294 0.23 -10.41 -14.96
N GLY A 295 -0.54 -10.51 -13.87
CA GLY A 295 -0.27 -11.44 -12.77
C GLY A 295 0.74 -10.97 -11.72
N HIS A 296 1.38 -9.80 -11.90
CA HIS A 296 2.45 -9.32 -11.02
C HIS A 296 2.09 -8.09 -10.16
N ALA A 297 0.84 -7.60 -10.25
CA ALA A 297 0.34 -6.54 -9.38
C ALA A 297 0.40 -6.96 -7.91
N SER A 298 0.94 -6.10 -7.03
CA SER A 298 1.03 -6.37 -5.60
C SER A 298 -0.36 -6.54 -5.00
N ARG A 299 -0.66 -7.74 -4.50
CA ARG A 299 -1.94 -7.99 -3.83
C ARG A 299 -2.02 -7.19 -2.54
N HIS A 300 -0.92 -7.06 -1.80
CA HIS A 300 -0.89 -6.29 -0.57
C HIS A 300 -1.20 -4.81 -0.81
N ASN A 301 -0.56 -4.17 -1.82
CA ASN A 301 -0.79 -2.75 -2.11
C ASN A 301 -2.27 -2.49 -2.42
N ARG A 302 -2.92 -3.39 -3.17
CA ARG A 302 -4.35 -3.26 -3.54
C ARG A 302 -5.32 -3.31 -2.35
N ILE A 303 -4.92 -3.84 -1.20
CA ILE A 303 -5.76 -3.93 0.00
C ILE A 303 -6.03 -2.54 0.58
N TYR A 304 -4.99 -1.71 0.66
CA TYR A 304 -5.13 -0.32 1.10
C TYR A 304 -6.09 0.45 0.20
N TRP A 305 -5.99 0.23 -1.12
CA TRP A 305 -6.87 0.86 -2.11
C TRP A 305 -8.28 0.25 -2.23
N SER A 306 -8.54 -0.89 -1.61
CA SER A 306 -9.88 -1.50 -1.59
C SER A 306 -10.69 -1.16 -0.35
N GLY A 307 -10.06 -0.53 0.65
CA GLY A 307 -10.68 -0.30 1.96
C GLY A 307 -10.99 -1.58 2.73
N ALA A 308 -10.32 -2.68 2.39
CA ALA A 308 -10.42 -3.91 3.15
C ALA A 308 -9.57 -3.79 4.42
N GLY A 309 -10.02 -4.36 5.53
CA GLY A 309 -9.28 -4.26 6.78
C GLY A 309 -7.91 -4.95 6.72
N TRP A 310 -6.93 -4.41 7.45
CA TRP A 310 -5.59 -4.99 7.56
C TRP A 310 -5.06 -4.88 8.99
N TRP A 311 -4.18 -5.82 9.32
CA TRP A 311 -3.34 -5.77 10.51
C TRP A 311 -2.07 -4.97 10.20
N GLY A 312 -1.61 -4.21 11.17
CA GLY A 312 -0.35 -3.48 11.12
C GLY A 312 0.33 -3.66 12.47
N PHE A 313 1.64 -3.92 12.47
CA PHE A 313 2.41 -4.18 13.67
C PHE A 313 3.71 -3.39 13.65
N GLY A 314 4.19 -3.02 14.83
CA GLY A 314 5.42 -2.27 15.00
C GLY A 314 5.23 -0.78 15.18
N LEU A 315 6.31 -0.10 15.58
CA LEU A 315 6.29 1.34 15.82
C LEU A 315 5.90 2.09 14.54
N GLY A 316 5.12 3.16 14.69
CA GLY A 316 4.62 3.96 13.57
C GLY A 316 3.63 3.27 12.62
N ALA A 317 3.37 1.97 12.77
CA ALA A 317 2.43 1.26 11.92
C ALA A 317 0.98 1.71 12.17
N THR A 318 0.18 1.69 11.11
CA THR A 318 -1.27 1.85 11.18
C THR A 318 -1.94 0.54 10.82
N SER A 319 -3.04 0.23 11.50
CA SER A 319 -3.92 -0.88 11.15
C SER A 319 -5.35 -0.39 11.06
N ALA A 320 -6.17 -1.07 10.27
CA ALA A 320 -7.61 -0.85 10.28
C ALA A 320 -8.35 -2.19 10.27
N PRO A 321 -8.16 -3.07 11.27
CA PRO A 321 -8.89 -4.32 11.34
C PRO A 321 -10.40 -4.00 11.41
N TRP A 322 -11.16 -4.55 10.46
CA TRP A 322 -12.58 -4.23 10.28
C TRP A 322 -12.89 -2.73 10.08
N GLY A 323 -11.92 -1.93 9.64
CA GLY A 323 -12.06 -0.49 9.44
C GLY A 323 -11.76 0.38 10.66
N GLN A 324 -11.50 -0.21 11.83
CA GLN A 324 -11.18 0.56 13.04
C GLN A 324 -9.71 0.96 13.04
N ARG A 325 -9.43 2.24 12.82
CA ARG A 325 -8.06 2.75 12.71
C ARG A 325 -7.35 2.70 14.05
N LEU A 326 -6.13 2.19 14.03
CA LEU A 326 -5.22 2.17 15.17
C LEU A 326 -3.83 2.53 14.70
N ALA A 327 -3.29 3.63 15.23
CA ALA A 327 -1.92 4.07 15.00
C ALA A 327 -1.03 3.71 16.19
N ARG A 328 0.17 3.20 15.91
CA ARG A 328 1.20 2.96 16.93
C ARG A 328 2.06 4.21 17.11
N PRO A 329 2.59 4.46 18.33
CA PRO A 329 3.56 5.53 18.54
C PRO A 329 4.76 5.42 17.60
N ARG A 330 5.29 6.57 17.17
CA ARG A 330 6.38 6.67 16.18
C ARG A 330 7.79 6.52 16.78
N THR A 331 7.92 6.44 18.11
CA THR A 331 9.22 6.22 18.78
C THR A 331 9.24 4.86 19.47
N ARG A 332 10.43 4.26 19.59
CA ARG A 332 10.58 2.92 20.19
C ARG A 332 10.17 2.90 21.66
N ALA A 333 10.54 3.92 22.43
CA ALA A 333 10.19 4.03 23.85
C ALA A 333 8.67 4.12 24.03
N ALA A 334 8.00 5.04 23.33
CA ALA A 334 6.56 5.19 23.41
C ALA A 334 5.80 3.94 22.91
N TYR A 335 6.33 3.25 21.90
CA TYR A 335 5.75 2.00 21.43
C TYR A 335 5.85 0.88 22.49
N ALA A 336 6.99 0.77 23.19
CA ALA A 336 7.14 -0.19 24.29
C ALA A 336 6.18 0.11 25.46
N GLU A 337 6.05 1.37 25.84
CA GLU A 337 5.10 1.82 26.86
C GLU A 337 3.65 1.51 26.46
N TRP A 338 3.27 1.86 25.23
CA TRP A 338 1.96 1.59 24.66
C TRP A 338 1.58 0.10 24.67
N LEU A 339 2.55 -0.78 24.39
CA LEU A 339 2.36 -2.24 24.48
C LEU A 339 2.17 -2.70 25.93
N ALA A 340 2.98 -2.18 26.87
CA ALA A 340 2.92 -2.58 28.28
C ALA A 340 1.59 -2.18 28.93
N GLU A 341 1.02 -1.03 28.55
CA GLU A 341 -0.29 -0.55 29.03
C GLU A 341 -1.44 -1.44 28.54
N ARG A 342 -1.40 -1.85 27.27
CA ARG A 342 -2.47 -2.64 26.63
C ARG A 342 -2.39 -4.12 26.93
N HIS A 343 -1.18 -4.62 27.23
CA HIS A 343 -0.92 -6.02 27.45
C HIS A 343 -0.06 -6.20 28.71
N PRO A 344 -0.65 -6.13 29.91
CA PRO A 344 0.09 -6.18 31.18
C PRO A 344 0.88 -7.48 31.40
N ALA A 345 0.62 -8.52 30.61
CA ALA A 345 1.43 -9.74 30.54
C ALA A 345 2.85 -9.52 29.95
N ASN A 346 3.09 -8.42 29.23
CA ASN A 346 4.39 -8.05 28.64
C ASN A 346 5.30 -7.25 29.59
N ARG A 347 4.95 -7.11 30.88
CA ARG A 347 5.76 -6.41 31.89
C ARG A 347 7.12 -7.07 32.23
N GLY A 348 7.51 -8.13 31.52
CA GLY A 348 8.74 -8.89 31.76
C GLY A 348 9.99 -8.43 30.99
N SER A 349 9.86 -7.59 29.96
CA SER A 349 11.02 -7.08 29.21
C SER A 349 11.50 -5.76 29.82
N GLN A 350 12.66 -5.77 30.49
CA GLN A 350 13.29 -4.59 31.07
C GLN A 350 13.42 -3.47 30.03
N ALA A 351 12.90 -2.28 30.35
CA ALA A 351 13.11 -1.07 29.55
C ALA A 351 14.63 -0.80 29.42
N PRO A 352 15.15 -0.50 28.22
CA PRO A 352 16.56 -0.14 28.08
C PRO A 352 16.83 1.18 28.82
N THR A 353 17.69 1.13 29.83
CA THR A 353 18.20 2.28 30.57
C THR A 353 19.21 3.06 29.72
N GLY A 354 18.71 3.88 28.79
CA GLY A 354 19.48 4.91 28.11
C GLY A 354 19.44 6.25 28.88
N PRO A 355 20.44 7.13 28.74
CA PRO A 355 20.44 8.42 29.41
C PRO A 355 19.24 9.27 28.94
N SER A 356 18.58 9.95 29.88
CA SER A 356 17.47 10.86 29.61
C SER A 356 17.80 11.86 28.50
N PRO A 357 16.82 12.25 27.66
CA PRO A 357 17.02 13.31 26.68
C PRO A 357 17.44 14.60 27.39
N ARG A 358 18.38 15.34 26.79
CA ARG A 358 18.75 16.67 27.25
C ARG A 358 17.60 17.65 26.96
N PRO A 359 17.34 18.65 27.82
CA PRO A 359 16.34 19.67 27.54
C PRO A 359 16.85 20.51 26.35
N GLY A 360 16.13 20.48 25.22
CA GLY A 360 16.51 21.16 23.99
C GLY A 360 15.85 20.61 22.72
N ASP A 361 15.25 19.42 22.78
CA ASP A 361 14.40 18.90 21.70
C ASP A 361 12.99 19.49 21.82
N ASP A 362 12.87 20.77 21.45
CA ASP A 362 11.56 21.41 21.32
C ASP A 362 10.75 20.69 20.24
N ILE A 363 9.73 20.03 20.77
CA ILE A 363 8.54 19.48 20.15
C ILE A 363 8.09 20.36 18.96
N VAL A 364 8.45 19.97 17.74
CA VAL A 364 7.60 20.25 16.59
C VAL A 364 6.43 19.28 16.72
N ARG A 365 5.36 19.75 17.37
CA ARG A 365 4.01 19.23 17.14
C ARG A 365 3.72 19.47 15.67
N GLY A 366 4.15 18.54 14.82
CA GLY A 366 3.54 18.39 13.52
C GLY A 366 2.08 18.10 13.80
N GLU A 367 1.22 19.08 13.59
CA GLU A 367 -0.21 18.90 13.39
C GLU A 367 -0.39 18.06 12.12
N GLY A 368 -0.04 16.78 12.20
CA GLY A 368 -0.61 15.79 11.31
C GLY A 368 -2.10 15.82 11.61
N MET A 369 -2.88 16.26 10.63
CA MET A 369 -4.34 16.29 10.70
C MET A 369 -4.84 15.09 11.48
N GLY A 370 -5.34 15.35 12.70
CA GLY A 370 -5.96 14.34 13.52
C GLY A 370 -7.15 13.79 12.76
N LEU A 371 -6.97 12.64 12.13
CA LEU A 371 -8.07 11.81 11.64
C LEU A 371 -8.67 11.07 12.83
N ASP A 372 -9.16 11.85 13.79
CA ASP A 372 -10.07 11.42 14.85
C ASP A 372 -11.46 11.99 14.52
N LYS A 373 -11.89 11.80 13.26
CA LYS A 373 -13.31 11.92 12.89
C LYS A 373 -13.92 10.55 13.16
N GLY A 374 -14.82 10.49 14.13
CA GLY A 374 -15.34 9.28 14.75
C GLY A 374 -15.64 8.15 13.75
N THR A 375 -14.84 7.09 13.81
CA THR A 375 -15.14 5.85 13.10
C THR A 375 -16.23 5.11 13.86
N ASP A 376 -17.45 5.06 13.32
CA ASP A 376 -18.52 4.16 13.78
C ASP A 376 -17.95 2.72 13.79
N PRO A 377 -17.89 2.00 14.93
CA PRO A 377 -17.17 0.74 15.11
C PRO A 377 -17.55 -0.43 14.16
N GLY A 378 -18.49 -0.26 13.24
CA GLY A 378 -18.94 -1.29 12.30
C GLY A 378 -18.89 -0.96 10.81
N ASN A 379 -18.42 0.23 10.38
CA ASN A 379 -18.68 0.71 9.00
C ASN A 379 -17.52 0.68 8.00
N GLY A 380 -16.36 0.08 8.33
CA GLY A 380 -15.23 0.08 7.39
C GLY A 380 -14.64 1.50 7.21
N LEU A 381 -13.93 1.73 6.10
CA LEU A 381 -13.48 3.10 5.76
C LEU A 381 -14.68 4.02 5.45
N PRO A 382 -14.63 5.30 5.84
CA PRO A 382 -15.60 6.33 5.44
C PRO A 382 -15.87 6.37 3.93
N PHE A 383 -17.06 6.84 3.55
CA PHE A 383 -17.50 6.86 2.15
C PHE A 383 -16.59 7.70 1.24
N ASP A 384 -16.28 8.91 1.68
CA ASP A 384 -15.37 9.85 1.02
C ASP A 384 -13.98 9.23 0.82
N GLU A 385 -13.44 8.58 1.84
CA GLU A 385 -12.16 7.87 1.73
C GLU A 385 -12.21 6.71 0.73
N ARG A 386 -13.28 5.91 0.75
CA ARG A 386 -13.48 4.81 -0.21
C ARG A 386 -13.54 5.32 -1.65
N LEU A 387 -14.14 6.49 -1.89
CA LEU A 387 -14.13 7.15 -3.19
C LEU A 387 -12.75 7.70 -3.55
N LEU A 388 -12.09 8.39 -2.62
CA LEU A 388 -10.75 8.97 -2.81
C LEU A 388 -9.71 7.93 -3.23
N VAL A 389 -9.69 6.77 -2.56
CA VAL A 389 -8.76 5.68 -2.89
C VAL A 389 -9.27 4.87 -4.08
N GLY A 390 -10.57 4.64 -4.19
CA GLY A 390 -11.15 3.81 -5.23
C GLY A 390 -11.05 4.42 -6.63
N LEU A 391 -11.24 5.74 -6.76
CA LEU A 391 -11.15 6.43 -8.06
C LEU A 391 -9.73 6.45 -8.62
N ARG A 392 -8.72 6.33 -7.75
CA ARG A 392 -7.29 6.28 -8.09
C ARG A 392 -6.79 4.88 -8.43
N ARG A 393 -7.71 3.92 -8.57
CA ARG A 393 -7.44 2.59 -9.11
C ARG A 393 -7.93 2.51 -10.55
N ARG A 394 -7.27 1.67 -11.34
CA ARG A 394 -7.70 1.39 -12.72
C ARG A 394 -9.15 0.91 -12.81
N GLU A 395 -9.64 0.10 -11.87
CA GLU A 395 -11.02 -0.41 -11.92
C GLU A 395 -12.07 0.62 -11.45
N GLY A 396 -11.63 1.72 -10.83
CA GLY A 396 -12.50 2.73 -10.25
C GLY A 396 -13.48 2.19 -9.20
N VAL A 397 -14.59 2.91 -9.05
CA VAL A 397 -15.61 2.68 -8.04
C VAL A 397 -16.97 2.37 -8.64
N ARG A 398 -17.73 1.51 -7.95
CA ARG A 398 -19.17 1.35 -8.19
C ARG A 398 -19.92 2.38 -7.35
N LEU A 399 -20.00 3.60 -7.88
CA LEU A 399 -20.45 4.78 -7.13
C LEU A 399 -21.82 4.60 -6.47
N ALA A 400 -22.82 4.13 -7.22
CA ALA A 400 -24.17 3.93 -6.69
C ALA A 400 -24.23 2.87 -5.58
N GLU A 401 -23.40 1.82 -5.67
CA GLU A 401 -23.33 0.77 -4.64
C GLU A 401 -22.71 1.31 -3.34
N LEU A 402 -21.61 2.07 -3.46
CA LEU A 402 -20.97 2.73 -2.32
C LEU A 402 -21.90 3.76 -1.67
N ALA A 403 -22.61 4.54 -2.49
CA ALA A 403 -23.58 5.54 -2.04
C ALA A 403 -24.70 4.88 -1.22
N GLY A 404 -25.30 3.81 -1.75
CA GLY A 404 -26.33 3.05 -1.04
C GLY A 404 -25.84 2.44 0.28
N GLN A 405 -24.60 1.95 0.34
CA GLN A 405 -23.99 1.45 1.59
C GLN A 405 -23.76 2.55 2.63
N ALA A 406 -23.53 3.79 2.17
CA ALA A 406 -23.30 4.95 3.02
C ALA A 406 -24.59 5.72 3.36
N GLY A 407 -25.76 5.25 2.89
CA GLY A 407 -27.03 5.93 3.10
C GLY A 407 -27.22 7.21 2.27
N ILE A 408 -26.42 7.39 1.21
CA ILE A 408 -26.51 8.54 0.30
C ILE A 408 -27.67 8.33 -0.66
N THR A 409 -28.57 9.31 -0.68
CA THR A 409 -29.78 9.34 -1.52
C THR A 409 -29.44 9.68 -2.97
N SER A 410 -30.35 9.34 -3.89
CA SER A 410 -30.17 9.66 -5.32
C SER A 410 -29.99 11.16 -5.59
N PRO A 411 -30.76 12.09 -4.98
CA PRO A 411 -30.56 13.52 -5.19
C PRO A 411 -29.18 14.03 -4.73
N GLU A 412 -28.70 13.57 -3.56
CA GLU A 412 -27.35 13.92 -3.09
C GLU A 412 -26.26 13.42 -4.04
N LEU A 413 -26.47 12.23 -4.62
CA LEU A 413 -25.53 11.69 -5.59
C LEU A 413 -25.55 12.46 -6.92
N GLU A 414 -26.73 12.91 -7.37
CA GLU A 414 -26.87 13.75 -8.56
C GLU A 414 -26.14 15.10 -8.41
N GLU A 415 -26.11 15.67 -7.21
CA GLU A 415 -25.34 16.89 -6.92
C GLU A 415 -23.84 16.68 -7.14
N LEU A 416 -23.28 15.59 -6.59
CA LEU A 416 -21.87 15.24 -6.82
C LEU A 416 -21.58 15.01 -8.30
N LEU A 417 -22.48 14.33 -9.01
CA LEU A 417 -22.36 14.11 -10.45
C LEU A 417 -22.40 15.42 -11.26
N GLY A 418 -23.17 16.41 -10.79
CA GLY A 418 -23.19 17.77 -11.33
C GLY A 418 -21.83 18.46 -11.19
N ARG A 419 -21.21 18.40 -9.99
CA ARG A 419 -19.85 18.93 -9.77
C ARG A 419 -18.79 18.23 -10.63
N TRP A 420 -19.01 16.95 -10.94
CA TRP A 420 -18.12 16.19 -11.80
C TRP A 420 -18.35 16.38 -13.31
N GLN A 421 -19.40 17.09 -13.74
CA GLN A 421 -19.70 17.31 -15.16
C GLN A 421 -18.51 17.89 -15.94
N PRO A 422 -17.80 18.94 -15.48
CA PRO A 422 -16.69 19.51 -16.25
C PRO A 422 -15.55 18.52 -16.49
N PHE A 423 -15.30 17.61 -15.54
CA PHE A 423 -14.26 16.59 -15.66
C PHE A 423 -14.67 15.47 -16.63
N ARG A 424 -15.97 15.15 -16.69
CA ARG A 424 -16.52 14.20 -17.66
C ARG A 424 -16.43 14.73 -19.09
N GLU A 425 -16.81 15.99 -19.28
CA GLU A 425 -16.75 16.66 -20.59
C GLU A 425 -15.31 16.74 -21.12
N ARG A 426 -14.34 16.90 -20.22
CA ARG A 426 -12.90 16.89 -20.54
C ARG A 426 -12.30 15.48 -20.67
N GLY A 427 -13.08 14.42 -20.46
CA GLY A 427 -12.60 13.03 -20.52
C GLY A 427 -11.66 12.62 -19.38
N LEU A 428 -11.62 13.40 -18.29
CA LEU A 428 -10.79 13.12 -17.11
C LEU A 428 -11.44 12.09 -16.17
N LEU A 429 -12.77 12.09 -16.12
CA LEU A 429 -13.57 11.14 -15.37
C LEU A 429 -14.48 10.37 -16.32
N LEU A 430 -14.33 9.06 -16.35
CA LEU A 430 -15.03 8.15 -17.25
C LEU A 430 -16.07 7.34 -16.49
N GLN A 431 -17.19 7.08 -17.17
CA GLN A 431 -18.22 6.15 -16.71
C GLN A 431 -18.30 4.95 -17.67
N GLU A 432 -18.01 3.77 -17.16
CA GLU A 432 -18.05 2.49 -17.89
C GLU A 432 -19.08 1.56 -17.22
N GLY A 433 -20.31 1.58 -17.73
CA GLY A 433 -21.44 0.90 -17.10
C GLY A 433 -21.66 1.41 -15.67
N PRO A 434 -21.62 0.54 -14.63
CA PRO A 434 -21.82 0.95 -13.24
C PRO A 434 -20.56 1.53 -12.58
N ARG A 435 -19.42 1.59 -13.30
CA ARG A 435 -18.13 2.01 -12.74
C ARG A 435 -17.76 3.41 -13.16
N TRP A 436 -17.19 4.15 -12.21
CA TRP A 436 -16.60 5.47 -12.39
C TRP A 436 -15.11 5.37 -12.14
N ARG A 437 -14.28 5.85 -13.08
CA ARG A 437 -12.82 5.82 -12.95
C ARG A 437 -12.20 7.05 -13.58
N LEU A 438 -11.02 7.42 -13.10
CA LEU A 438 -10.21 8.42 -13.78
C LEU A 438 -9.67 7.83 -15.10
N SER A 439 -9.54 8.66 -16.13
CA SER A 439 -8.77 8.30 -17.32
C SER A 439 -7.28 8.21 -16.97
N ASP A 440 -6.54 7.48 -17.79
CA ASP A 440 -5.13 7.18 -17.58
C ASP A 440 -4.39 7.48 -18.90
N PRO A 441 -3.39 8.38 -18.91
CA PRO A 441 -2.79 9.03 -17.72
C PRO A 441 -3.49 10.31 -17.25
N GLU A 442 -4.22 11.02 -18.11
CA GLU A 442 -4.56 12.44 -17.88
C GLU A 442 -5.48 12.65 -16.66
N GLY A 443 -6.48 11.78 -16.48
CA GLY A 443 -7.39 11.84 -15.33
C GLY A 443 -6.70 11.53 -14.01
N LEU A 444 -5.72 10.62 -13.99
CA LEU A 444 -4.92 10.32 -12.80
C LEU A 444 -3.96 11.46 -12.45
N ALA A 445 -3.28 12.04 -13.46
CA ALA A 445 -2.41 13.20 -13.30
C ALA A 445 -3.19 14.41 -12.73
N LEU A 446 -4.43 14.61 -13.17
CA LEU A 446 -5.31 15.69 -12.70
C LEU A 446 -6.31 15.24 -11.64
N SER A 447 -6.06 14.11 -10.97
CA SER A 447 -7.01 13.49 -10.03
C SER A 447 -7.42 14.42 -8.89
N ASN A 448 -6.50 15.27 -8.41
CA ASN A 448 -6.77 16.20 -7.32
C ASN A 448 -7.90 17.20 -7.65
N GLY A 449 -8.12 17.56 -8.92
CA GLY A 449 -9.24 18.41 -9.32
C GLY A 449 -10.59 17.73 -9.07
N VAL A 450 -10.74 16.48 -9.54
CA VAL A 450 -11.96 15.68 -9.35
C VAL A 450 -12.26 15.45 -7.87
N LEU A 451 -11.20 15.21 -7.10
CA LEU A 451 -11.29 14.79 -5.71
C LEU A 451 -11.48 15.95 -4.74
N ARG A 452 -11.04 17.16 -5.11
CA ARG A 452 -11.38 18.38 -4.38
C ARG A 452 -12.89 18.62 -4.38
N GLU A 453 -13.55 18.46 -5.53
CA GLU A 453 -15.01 18.59 -5.61
C GLU A 453 -15.73 17.55 -4.76
N LEU A 454 -15.21 16.32 -4.71
CA LEU A 454 -15.72 15.28 -3.83
C LEU A 454 -15.63 15.67 -2.35
N VAL A 455 -14.46 16.14 -1.91
CA VAL A 455 -14.23 16.53 -0.52
C VAL A 455 -15.11 17.72 -0.15
N ALA A 456 -15.16 18.76 -0.99
CA ALA A 456 -16.00 19.94 -0.77
C ALA A 456 -17.48 19.55 -0.63
N TRP A 457 -18.00 18.74 -1.56
CA TRP A 457 -19.36 18.21 -1.49
C TRP A 457 -19.62 17.42 -0.20
N TRP A 458 -18.68 16.57 0.21
CA TRP A 458 -18.82 15.78 1.43
C TRP A 458 -18.85 16.66 2.68
N GLU A 459 -17.98 17.66 2.76
CA GLU A 459 -17.93 18.61 3.87
C GLU A 459 -19.22 19.42 3.98
N GLU A 460 -19.69 19.99 2.87
CA GLU A 460 -20.95 20.75 2.82
C GLU A 460 -22.14 19.91 3.28
N ARG A 461 -22.19 18.64 2.87
CA ARG A 461 -23.21 17.69 3.29
C ARG A 461 -23.14 17.41 4.80
N THR A 462 -21.95 17.09 5.31
CA THR A 462 -21.78 16.76 6.75
C THR A 462 -21.96 17.97 7.67
N ALA A 463 -21.89 19.20 7.14
CA ALA A 463 -22.16 20.42 7.89
C ALA A 463 -23.66 20.78 7.95
N ALA A 464 -24.49 20.16 7.09
CA ALA A 464 -25.93 20.36 7.05
C ALA A 464 -26.72 19.37 7.93
N ASP A 465 -26.08 18.27 8.34
CA ASP A 465 -26.54 17.28 9.34
C ASP A 465 -26.18 17.74 10.76
#